data_AF-A0A418GJZ4-F1
#
_entry.id   AF-A0A418GJZ4-F1
#
_cell.length_a   1.000
_cell.length_b   1.000
_cell.length_c   1.000
_cell.angle_alpha   90.00
_cell.angle_beta   90.00
_cell.angle_gamma   90.00
#
_symmetry.space_group_name_H-M   'P 1'
#
loop_
_entity.id
_entity.type
_entity.pdbx_description
1 polymer ?
#
loop_
_entity_poly.entity_id
_entity_poly.type
_entity_poly.pdbx_seq_one_letter_code
_entity_poly.pdbx_strand_id
1 'polypeptide(L)'
;PDDRSAGLITLVQTEMTDILMRLQESRENDDPFARAKLLATASKNIATLTRASVNLKRYQAEVRERVERAAAAAEKIARKGGLSAEAVQALRREILGVVS
;
A
#
# COMPACT_ATOMS: atom_id res chain seq x y z
N PRO A 1 7.39 -6.36 -7.74
CA PRO A 1 7.04 -5.29 -6.78
C PRO A 1 5.61 -4.79 -6.94
N ASP A 2 4.66 -5.63 -6.52
CA ASP A 2 3.24 -5.30 -6.34
C ASP A 2 2.57 -6.19 -5.27
N ASP A 3 3.37 -7.02 -4.58
CA ASP A 3 2.88 -8.06 -3.67
C ASP A 3 2.31 -7.51 -2.36
N ARG A 4 2.82 -6.36 -1.90
CA ARG A 4 2.33 -5.72 -0.67
C ARG A 4 1.00 -5.01 -0.90
N SER A 5 0.82 -4.41 -2.08
CA SER A 5 -0.46 -3.87 -2.56
C SER A 5 -1.47 -4.99 -2.71
N ALA A 6 -1.07 -6.10 -3.33
CA ALA A 6 -1.90 -7.30 -3.46
C ALA A 6 -2.34 -7.84 -2.10
N GLY A 7 -1.43 -8.01 -1.14
CA GLY A 7 -1.75 -8.51 0.20
C GLY A 7 -2.73 -7.62 0.98
N LEU A 8 -2.63 -6.29 0.84
CA LEU A 8 -3.59 -5.38 1.45
C LEU A 8 -4.96 -5.44 0.77
N ILE A 9 -5.01 -5.58 -0.56
CA ILE A 9 -6.27 -5.79 -1.29
C ILE A 9 -6.91 -7.12 -0.88
N THR A 10 -6.12 -8.18 -0.72
CA THR A 10 -6.61 -9.48 -0.23
C THR A 10 -7.19 -9.36 1.18
N LEU A 11 -6.52 -8.65 2.09
CA LEU A 11 -7.06 -8.42 3.44
C LEU A 11 -8.39 -7.64 3.40
N VAL A 12 -8.47 -6.62 2.55
CA VAL A 12 -9.72 -5.87 2.30
C VAL A 12 -10.82 -6.78 1.77
N GLN A 13 -10.51 -7.66 0.80
CA GLN A 13 -11.47 -8.60 0.24
C GLN A 13 -11.96 -9.62 1.28
N THR A 14 -11.08 -10.10 2.17
CA THR A 14 -11.45 -11.00 3.26
C THR A 14 -12.44 -10.34 4.22
N GLU A 15 -12.16 -9.12 4.67
CA GLU A 15 -13.07 -8.36 5.55
C GLU A 15 -14.41 -8.08 4.88
N MET A 16 -14.40 -7.72 3.59
CA MET A 16 -15.63 -7.53 2.82
C MET A 16 -16.44 -8.82 2.68
N THR A 17 -15.76 -9.95 2.48
CA THR A 17 -16.41 -11.27 2.41
C THR A 17 -17.04 -11.64 3.74
N ASP A 18 -16.34 -11.45 4.86
CA ASP A 18 -16.87 -11.72 6.21
C ASP A 18 -18.11 -10.85 6.50
N ILE A 19 -18.06 -9.56 6.14
CA ILE A 19 -19.23 -8.67 6.23
C ILE A 19 -20.41 -9.21 5.41
N LEU A 20 -20.17 -9.63 4.17
CA LEU A 20 -21.22 -10.14 3.28
C LEU A 20 -21.82 -11.45 3.81
N MET A 21 -21.00 -12.34 4.38
CA MET A 21 -21.46 -13.58 5.03
C MET A 21 -22.36 -13.28 6.22
N ARG A 22 -21.93 -12.39 7.13
CA ARG A 22 -22.75 -11.97 8.29
C ARG A 22 -24.06 -11.30 7.87
N LEU A 23 -24.06 -10.56 6.75
CA LEU A 23 -25.26 -9.96 6.16
C LEU A 23 -26.22 -11.01 5.60
N GLN A 24 -25.71 -12.11 5.03
CA GLN A 24 -26.54 -13.22 4.57
C GLN A 24 -27.16 -13.98 5.75
N GLU A 25 -26.38 -14.30 6.79
CA GLU A 25 -26.86 -14.94 8.02
C GLU A 25 -27.92 -14.09 8.75
N SER A 26 -27.78 -12.75 8.70
CA SER A 26 -28.76 -11.82 9.25
C SER A 26 -30.10 -11.80 8.53
N ARG A 27 -30.16 -12.16 7.23
CA ARG A 27 -31.43 -12.20 6.49
C ARG A 27 -32.33 -13.34 6.96
N GLU A 28 -31.78 -14.37 7.59
CA GLU A 28 -32.55 -15.50 8.12
C GLU A 28 -33.29 -15.18 9.42
N ASN A 29 -32.92 -14.10 10.12
CA ASN A 29 -33.50 -13.72 11.43
C ASN A 29 -34.42 -12.47 11.40
N ASP A 30 -34.67 -11.89 10.23
CA ASP A 30 -35.62 -10.78 9.97
C ASP A 30 -35.60 -9.55 10.91
N ASP A 31 -34.54 -9.34 11.71
CA ASP A 31 -34.39 -8.15 12.58
C ASP A 31 -33.75 -6.96 11.82
N PRO A 32 -34.50 -5.88 11.55
CA PRO A 32 -33.97 -4.70 10.87
C PRO A 32 -32.87 -3.99 11.66
N PHE A 33 -32.88 -4.08 13.00
CA PHE A 33 -31.91 -3.43 13.87
C PHE A 33 -30.55 -4.14 13.82
N ALA A 34 -30.54 -5.48 13.90
CA ALA A 34 -29.34 -6.28 13.66
C ALA A 34 -28.72 -5.98 12.28
N ARG A 35 -29.56 -5.87 11.24
CA ARG A 35 -29.10 -5.56 9.88
C ARG A 35 -28.48 -4.16 9.78
N ALA A 36 -29.09 -3.15 10.40
CA ALA A 36 -28.54 -1.80 10.44
C ALA A 36 -27.19 -1.74 11.16
N LYS A 37 -27.04 -2.48 12.27
CA LYS A 37 -25.79 -2.57 13.03
C LYS A 37 -24.66 -3.23 12.23
N LEU A 38 -24.96 -4.29 11.46
CA LEU A 38 -24.00 -4.92 10.55
C LEU A 38 -23.55 -3.97 9.44
N LEU A 39 -24.48 -3.24 8.82
CA LEU A 39 -24.16 -2.24 7.78
C LEU A 39 -23.32 -1.09 8.32
N ALA A 40 -23.60 -0.62 9.54
CA ALA A 40 -22.80 0.41 10.19
C ALA A 40 -21.37 -0.07 10.47
N THR A 41 -21.23 -1.32 10.92
CA THR A 41 -19.93 -1.97 11.16
C THR A 41 -19.14 -2.11 9.86
N ALA A 42 -19.80 -2.59 8.80
CA ALA A 42 -19.23 -2.68 7.46
C ALA A 42 -18.72 -1.34 6.95
N SER A 43 -19.55 -0.29 7.05
CA SER A 43 -19.20 1.05 6.60
C SER A 43 -17.99 1.62 7.34
N LYS A 44 -17.91 1.39 8.66
CA LYS A 44 -16.76 1.81 9.48
C LYS A 44 -15.47 1.08 9.09
N ASN A 45 -15.55 -0.22 8.81
CA ASN A 45 -14.41 -1.02 8.39
C ASN A 45 -13.91 -0.56 7.00
N ILE A 46 -14.83 -0.38 6.03
CA ILE A 46 -14.50 0.17 4.69
C ILE A 46 -13.82 1.54 4.78
N ALA A 47 -14.34 2.45 5.62
CA ALA A 47 -13.76 3.77 5.80
C ALA A 47 -12.33 3.69 6.39
N THR A 48 -12.11 2.77 7.33
CA THR A 48 -10.78 2.54 7.92
C THR A 48 -9.80 1.98 6.90
N LEU A 49 -10.23 0.99 6.11
CA LEU A 49 -9.44 0.40 5.03
C LEU A 49 -9.09 1.41 3.94
N THR A 50 -10.06 2.25 3.54
CA THR A 50 -9.83 3.32 2.54
C THR A 50 -8.75 4.28 3.02
N ARG A 51 -8.82 4.73 4.29
CA ARG A 51 -7.79 5.58 4.89
C ARG A 51 -6.43 4.90 4.93
N ALA A 52 -6.38 3.63 5.34
CA ALA A 52 -5.14 2.85 5.37
C ALA A 52 -4.52 2.71 3.96
N SER A 53 -5.33 2.47 2.93
CA SER A 53 -4.89 2.39 1.54
C SER A 53 -4.29 3.71 1.04
N VAL A 54 -4.96 4.84 1.32
CA VAL A 54 -4.42 6.17 0.96
C VAL A 54 -3.10 6.44 1.67
N ASN A 55 -3.00 6.11 2.96
CA ASN A 55 -1.77 6.30 3.73
C ASN A 55 -0.63 5.43 3.21
N LEU A 56 -0.89 4.17 2.85
CA LEU A 56 0.11 3.31 2.22
C LEU A 56 0.62 3.92 0.91
N LYS A 57 -0.28 4.37 0.02
CA LYS A 57 0.10 4.96 -1.27
C LYS A 57 0.97 6.20 -1.08
N ARG A 58 0.62 7.06 -0.11
CA ARG A 58 1.44 8.22 0.26
C ARG A 58 2.82 7.79 0.74
N TYR A 59 2.88 6.84 1.67
CA TYR A 59 4.15 6.33 2.18
C TYR A 59 5.03 5.72 1.08
N GLN A 60 4.45 4.93 0.17
CA GLN A 60 5.15 4.36 -0.98
C GLN A 60 5.72 5.47 -1.89
N ALA A 61 4.95 6.52 -2.15
CA ALA A 61 5.40 7.68 -2.93
C ALA A 61 6.55 8.43 -2.22
N GLU A 62 6.41 8.70 -0.91
CA GLU A 62 7.43 9.35 -0.08
C GLU A 62 8.74 8.54 -0.06
N VAL A 63 8.65 7.22 0.08
CA VAL A 63 9.81 6.32 0.05
C VAL A 63 10.48 6.35 -1.32
N ARG A 64 9.69 6.29 -2.41
CA ARG A 64 10.21 6.38 -3.78
C ARG A 64 10.94 7.71 -4.00
N GLU A 65 10.35 8.83 -3.61
CA GLU A 65 10.98 10.15 -3.70
C GLU A 65 12.27 10.24 -2.88
N ARG A 66 12.28 9.69 -1.65
CA ARG A 66 13.47 9.65 -0.81
C ARG A 66 14.60 8.83 -1.45
N VAL A 67 14.28 7.70 -2.07
CA VAL A 67 15.27 6.85 -2.74
C VAL A 67 15.79 7.48 -4.03
N GLU A 68 14.94 8.15 -4.82
CA GLU A 68 15.37 8.95 -5.97
C GLU A 68 16.34 10.07 -5.58
N ARG A 69 16.03 10.79 -4.49
CA ARG A 69 16.95 11.81 -3.94
C ARG A 69 18.28 11.21 -3.49
N ALA A 70 18.24 10.07 -2.81
CA ALA A 70 19.45 9.36 -2.37
C ALA A 70 20.30 8.90 -3.57
N ALA A 71 19.66 8.36 -4.61
CA ALA A 71 20.33 7.93 -5.83
C ALA A 71 21.00 9.11 -6.56
N ALA A 72 20.32 10.25 -6.66
CA ALA A 72 20.88 11.47 -7.25
C ALA A 72 22.06 12.04 -6.45
N ALA A 73 21.96 12.03 -5.11
CA ALA A 73 23.06 12.47 -4.25
C ALA A 73 24.28 11.54 -4.36
N ALA A 74 24.06 10.22 -4.35
CA ALA A 74 25.10 9.22 -4.52
C ALA A 74 25.80 9.36 -5.88
N GLU A 75 25.05 9.56 -6.96
CA GLU A 75 25.59 9.84 -8.30
C GLU A 75 26.49 11.08 -8.30
N LYS A 76 26.06 12.19 -7.69
CA LYS A 76 26.87 13.42 -7.61
C LYS A 76 28.18 13.19 -6.86
N ILE A 77 28.15 12.44 -5.76
CA ILE A 77 29.33 12.10 -4.97
C ILE A 77 30.27 11.20 -5.78
N ALA A 78 29.73 10.16 -6.42
CA ALA A 78 30.50 9.20 -7.22
C ALA A 78 31.22 9.87 -8.41
N ARG A 79 30.51 10.77 -9.14
CA ARG A 79 31.12 11.55 -10.23
C ARG A 79 32.25 12.45 -9.73
N LYS A 80 32.06 13.11 -8.58
CA LYS A 80 33.11 13.92 -7.95
C LYS A 80 34.31 13.07 -7.48
N GLY A 81 34.07 11.83 -7.08
CA GLY A 81 35.10 10.88 -6.69
C GLY A 81 35.85 10.23 -7.86
N GLY A 82 35.54 10.60 -9.11
CA GLY A 82 36.23 10.09 -10.30
C GLY A 82 35.77 8.72 -10.78
N LEU A 83 34.60 8.22 -10.32
CA LEU A 83 34.03 6.99 -10.87
C LEU A 83 33.67 7.18 -12.35
N SER A 84 33.84 6.11 -13.14
CA SER A 84 33.42 6.09 -14.54
C SER A 84 31.91 6.27 -14.67
N ALA A 85 31.44 6.72 -15.84
CA ALA A 85 30.02 6.92 -16.10
C ALA A 85 29.21 5.62 -15.92
N GLU A 86 29.80 4.48 -16.30
CA GLU A 86 29.20 3.15 -16.17
C GLU A 86 29.06 2.76 -14.70
N ALA A 87 30.09 2.99 -13.88
CA ALA A 87 30.06 2.68 -12.45
C ALA A 87 29.02 3.55 -11.72
N VAL A 88 28.90 4.83 -12.08
CA VAL A 88 27.88 5.74 -11.55
C VAL A 88 26.47 5.27 -11.91
N GLN A 89 26.24 4.84 -13.16
CA GLN A 89 24.94 4.32 -13.57
C GLN A 89 24.59 3.00 -12.89
N ALA A 90 25.57 2.10 -12.71
CA ALA A 90 25.38 0.86 -11.97
C ALA A 90 24.98 1.13 -10.51
N LEU A 91 25.68 2.05 -9.83
CA LEU A 91 25.34 2.48 -8.47
C LEU A 91 23.93 3.06 -8.38
N ARG A 92 23.56 3.95 -9.31
CA ARG A 92 22.22 4.55 -9.34
C ARG A 92 21.14 3.46 -9.49
N ARG A 93 21.35 2.52 -10.41
CA ARG A 93 20.41 1.42 -10.66
C ARG A 93 20.20 0.55 -9.43
N GLU A 94 21.26 0.20 -8.70
CA GLU A 94 21.13 -0.61 -7.49
C GLU A 94 20.35 0.11 -6.38
N ILE A 95 20.58 1.42 -6.21
CA ILE A 95 19.83 2.20 -5.22
C ILE A 95 18.34 2.26 -5.59
N LEU A 96 18.02 2.49 -6.87
CA LEU A 96 16.64 2.53 -7.35
C LEU A 96 15.96 1.15 -7.35
N GLY A 97 16.74 0.07 -7.43
CA GLY A 97 16.29 -1.32 -7.32
C GLY A 97 15.55 -1.61 -6.01
N VAL A 98 15.82 -0.86 -4.94
CA VAL A 98 15.21 -1.05 -3.60
C VAL A 98 13.73 -0.67 -3.57
N VAL A 99 13.29 0.23 -4.45
CA VAL A 99 11.89 0.73 -4.54
C VAL A 99 11.21 0.38 -5.85
N SER A 100 11.94 -0.34 -6.71
CA SER A 100 11.43 -0.90 -7.95
C SER A 100 10.29 -1.84 -7.65
#